data_AF-A0A0G1RJK8-F1
#
_entry.id   AF-A0A0G1RJK8-F1
#
_cell.length_a   1.000
_cell.length_b   1.000
_cell.length_c   1.000
_cell.angle_alpha   90.00
_cell.angle_beta   90.00
_cell.angle_gamma   90.00
#
_symmetry.space_group_name_H-M   'P 1'
#
loop_
_entity.id
_entity.type
_entity.pdbx_description
1 polymer ?
#
loop_
_entity_poly.entity_id
_entity_poly.type
_entity_poly.pdbx_seq_one_letter_code
_entity_poly.pdbx_strand_id
1 'polypeptide(L)'
;MTLEAFLCRNCGKTVPHAAWGTKNRNHCPGCLYSLHVDDKVGDRLSACNGLMEPMGKIVKPNGEEVLVHKCLKCSEVRKNRIAGDDSVADVAALETMHFL
;
A
#
# COMPACT_ATOMS: atom_id res chain seq x y z
N MET A 1 -20.30 -10.86 4.35
CA MET A 1 -19.78 -10.69 2.98
C MET A 1 -18.53 -9.84 3.06
N THR A 2 -17.36 -10.45 3.14
CA THR A 2 -16.12 -9.72 2.89
C THR A 2 -16.10 -9.39 1.41
N LEU A 3 -16.02 -8.11 1.05
CA LEU A 3 -15.80 -7.71 -0.34
C LEU A 3 -14.56 -8.45 -0.84
N GLU A 4 -14.70 -9.28 -1.87
CA GLU A 4 -13.59 -10.04 -2.46
C GLU A 4 -12.61 -9.16 -3.26
N ALA A 5 -12.97 -7.90 -3.46
CA ALA A 5 -12.17 -6.89 -4.13
C ALA A 5 -12.50 -5.47 -3.64
N PHE A 6 -11.63 -4.51 -3.90
CA PHE A 6 -11.92 -3.08 -3.74
C PHE A 6 -11.63 -2.30 -5.03
N LEU A 7 -12.28 -1.14 -5.19
CA LEU A 7 -11.98 -0.20 -6.27
C LEU A 7 -10.82 0.71 -5.85
N CYS A 8 -9.73 0.73 -6.62
CA CYS A 8 -8.64 1.66 -6.37
C CYS A 8 -9.12 3.10 -6.58
N ARG A 9 -9.06 3.93 -5.52
CA ARG A 9 -9.49 5.34 -5.59
C ARG A 9 -8.55 6.23 -6.42
N ASN A 10 -7.37 5.75 -6.80
CA ASN A 10 -6.44 6.48 -7.66
C ASN A 10 -6.66 6.17 -9.14
N CYS A 11 -6.60 4.90 -9.55
CA CYS A 11 -6.64 4.51 -10.96
C CYS A 11 -7.95 3.84 -11.42
N GLY A 12 -8.89 3.61 -10.51
CA GLY A 12 -10.20 2.99 -10.84
C GLY A 12 -10.16 1.49 -11.16
N LYS A 13 -9.02 0.81 -11.02
CA LYS A 13 -8.96 -0.65 -11.20
C LYS A 13 -9.63 -1.38 -10.04
N THR A 14 -10.36 -2.46 -10.34
CA THR A 14 -10.82 -3.43 -9.35
C THR A 14 -9.66 -4.31 -8.90
N VAL A 15 -9.39 -4.35 -7.60
CA VAL A 15 -8.26 -5.05 -6.99
C VAL A 15 -8.78 -6.20 -6.13
N PRO A 16 -8.53 -7.46 -6.52
CA PRO A 16 -8.87 -8.61 -5.70
C PRO A 16 -8.13 -8.59 -4.36
N HIS A 17 -8.81 -9.03 -3.30
CA HIS A 17 -8.15 -9.32 -2.02
C HIS A 17 -7.42 -10.65 -2.05
N ALA A 18 -7.72 -11.54 -2.99
CA ALA A 18 -7.15 -12.89 -3.07
C ALA A 18 -5.76 -12.90 -3.74
N ALA A 19 -4.69 -12.81 -2.94
CA ALA A 19 -3.34 -13.23 -3.32
C ALA A 19 -2.52 -13.60 -2.07
N TRP A 20 -1.30 -14.12 -2.23
CA TRP A 20 -0.44 -14.41 -1.08
C TRP A 20 0.04 -13.13 -0.41
N GLY A 21 -0.05 -13.06 0.91
CA GLY A 21 0.41 -11.91 1.70
C GLY A 21 -0.53 -10.70 1.71
N THR A 22 -1.77 -10.82 1.23
CA THR A 22 -2.73 -9.71 1.07
C THR A 22 -3.78 -9.58 2.17
N LYS A 23 -3.65 -10.30 3.29
CA LYS A 23 -4.63 -10.30 4.39
C LYS A 23 -5.03 -8.89 4.83
N ASN A 24 -4.06 -7.96 4.83
CA ASN A 24 -4.26 -6.56 5.18
C ASN A 24 -4.04 -5.62 3.99
N ARG A 25 -4.25 -6.07 2.73
CA ARG A 25 -4.05 -5.24 1.53
C ARG A 25 -4.92 -3.99 1.60
N ASN A 26 -4.31 -2.84 1.39
CA ASN A 26 -4.99 -1.57 1.20
C ASN A 26 -4.46 -0.79 -0.01
N HIS A 27 -3.48 -1.34 -0.75
CA HIS A 27 -2.91 -0.73 -1.95
C HIS A 27 -3.18 -1.53 -3.23
N CYS A 28 -3.26 -0.80 -4.35
CA CYS A 28 -3.39 -1.38 -5.68
C CYS A 28 -2.06 -2.00 -6.14
N PRO A 29 -2.05 -3.24 -6.67
CA PRO A 29 -0.82 -3.86 -7.14
C PRO A 29 -0.22 -3.18 -8.38
N GLY A 30 -1.02 -2.43 -9.14
CA GLY A 30 -0.55 -1.72 -10.33
C GLY A 30 -0.01 -0.34 -10.03
N CYS A 31 -0.83 0.57 -9.48
CA CYS A 31 -0.38 1.95 -9.25
C CYS A 31 0.21 2.18 -7.85
N LEU A 32 0.22 1.16 -6.98
CA LEU A 32 0.78 1.17 -5.63
C LEU A 32 0.16 2.18 -4.65
N TYR A 33 -0.81 3.01 -5.07
CA TYR A 33 -1.57 3.86 -4.17
C TYR A 33 -2.40 3.04 -3.20
N SER A 34 -2.40 3.51 -1.95
CA SER A 34 -3.19 2.96 -0.85
C SER A 34 -4.33 3.90 -0.44
N LEU A 35 -5.15 3.42 0.49
CA LEU A 35 -6.18 4.21 1.16
C LEU A 35 -5.97 4.13 2.67
N HIS A 36 -6.01 5.28 3.36
CA HIS A 36 -5.86 5.35 4.80
C HIS A 36 -7.15 4.87 5.49
N VAL A 37 -7.25 3.56 5.66
CA VAL A 37 -8.42 2.86 6.21
C VAL A 37 -8.16 2.27 7.59
N ASP A 38 -6.90 2.15 8.02
CA ASP A 38 -6.51 1.45 9.23
C ASP A 38 -6.00 2.43 10.30
N ASP A 39 -6.56 2.41 11.51
CA ASP A 39 -5.93 3.09 12.65
C ASP A 39 -4.84 2.18 13.23
N LYS A 40 -5.14 0.88 13.36
CA LYS A 40 -4.18 -0.22 13.55
C LYS A 40 -4.21 -1.12 12.31
N VAL A 41 -3.06 -1.69 11.97
CA VAL A 41 -2.91 -2.53 10.77
C VAL A 41 -4.03 -3.58 10.66
N GLY A 42 -4.86 -3.49 9.61
CA GLY A 42 -5.94 -4.41 9.31
C GLY A 42 -7.28 -4.15 10.00
N ASP A 43 -7.41 -3.16 10.89
CA ASP A 43 -8.66 -2.93 11.64
C ASP A 43 -9.77 -2.25 10.81
N ARG A 44 -9.42 -1.55 9.74
CA ARG A 44 -10.34 -0.80 8.88
C ARG A 44 -11.17 0.26 9.63
N LEU A 45 -10.64 0.80 10.73
CA LEU A 45 -11.35 1.74 11.60
C LEU A 45 -11.06 3.22 11.31
N SER A 46 -10.09 3.54 10.45
CA SER A 46 -9.69 4.93 10.23
C SER A 46 -10.78 5.74 9.54
N ALA A 47 -11.20 6.83 10.18
CA ALA A 47 -12.10 7.81 9.60
C ALA A 47 -11.42 8.69 8.53
N CYS A 48 -10.08 8.65 8.41
CA CYS A 48 -9.34 9.51 7.50
C CYS A 48 -9.75 9.30 6.04
N ASN A 49 -9.68 8.05 5.57
CA ASN A 49 -10.04 7.63 4.21
C ASN A 49 -9.33 8.43 3.09
N GLY A 50 -8.19 9.05 3.40
CA GLY A 50 -7.38 9.79 2.44
C GLY A 50 -6.58 8.84 1.55
N LEU A 51 -6.39 9.21 0.29
CA LEU A 51 -5.43 8.53 -0.58
C LEU A 51 -4.05 8.58 0.06
N MET A 52 -3.32 7.47 -0.03
CA MET A 52 -1.92 7.43 0.39
C MET A 52 -1.04 7.17 -0.84
N GLU A 53 -0.17 8.13 -1.14
CA GLU A 53 0.76 8.06 -2.26
C GLU A 53 1.95 7.15 -1.91
N PRO A 54 2.43 6.31 -2.84
CA PRO A 54 3.65 5.53 -2.66
C PRO A 54 4.85 6.47 -2.85
N MET A 55 5.31 7.11 -1.77
CA MET A 55 6.39 8.10 -1.86
C MET A 55 7.75 7.46 -2.16
N GLY A 56 7.90 6.16 -1.91
CA GLY A 56 9.13 5.43 -2.18
C GLY A 56 9.07 4.01 -1.60
N LYS A 57 10.25 3.39 -1.53
CA LYS A 57 10.46 2.10 -0.87
C LYS A 57 11.70 2.13 0.00
N ILE A 58 11.80 1.19 0.93
CA ILE A 58 13.05 0.93 1.67
C ILE A 58 13.43 -0.53 1.54
N VAL A 59 14.73 -0.79 1.66
CA VAL A 59 15.29 -2.14 1.75
C VAL A 59 15.65 -2.40 3.21
N LYS A 60 15.05 -3.43 3.81
CA LYS A 60 15.39 -3.87 5.18
C LYS A 60 16.75 -4.58 5.19
N PRO A 61 17.41 -4.76 6.36
CA PRO A 61 18.69 -5.48 6.45
C PRO A 61 18.67 -6.92 5.92
N ASN A 62 17.50 -7.57 5.93
CA ASN A 62 17.31 -8.92 5.38
C ASN A 62 17.03 -8.93 3.87
N GLY A 63 17.14 -7.79 3.18
CA GLY A 63 16.86 -7.63 1.75
C GLY A 63 15.38 -7.47 1.40
N GLU A 64 14.46 -7.50 2.36
CA GLU A 64 13.04 -7.31 2.09
C GLU A 64 12.75 -5.85 1.72
N GLU A 65 12.21 -5.62 0.53
CA GLU A 65 11.67 -4.33 0.12
C GLU A 65 10.28 -4.09 0.74
N VAL A 66 10.03 -2.87 1.21
CA VAL A 66 8.71 -2.43 1.67
C VAL A 66 8.37 -1.05 1.12
N LEU A 67 7.10 -0.84 0.80
CA LEU A 67 6.56 0.43 0.34
C LEU A 67 6.49 1.42 1.50
N VAL A 68 6.75 2.68 1.20
CA VAL A 68 6.49 3.82 2.09
C VAL A 68 5.35 4.62 1.49
N HIS A 69 4.28 4.78 2.26
CA HIS A 69 3.09 5.52 1.87
C HIS A 69 2.91 6.75 2.72
N LYS A 70 2.53 7.88 2.11
CA LYS A 70 2.14 9.10 2.82
C LYS A 70 0.68 9.45 2.55
N CYS A 71 -0.10 9.68 3.60
CA CYS A 71 -1.48 10.11 3.44
C CYS A 71 -1.54 11.56 2.95
N LEU A 72 -2.18 11.79 1.80
CA LEU A 72 -2.36 13.12 1.22
C LEU A 72 -3.32 14.02 2.02
N LYS A 73 -4.09 13.44 2.95
CA LYS A 73 -5.07 14.16 3.77
C LYS A 73 -4.53 14.55 5.15
N CYS A 74 -3.87 13.63 5.86
CA CYS A 74 -3.42 13.84 7.23
C CYS A 74 -1.90 13.75 7.42
N SER A 75 -1.13 13.56 6.34
CA SER A 75 0.33 13.44 6.33
C SER A 75 0.94 12.24 7.08
N GLU A 76 0.11 11.33 7.62
CA GLU A 76 0.57 10.08 8.23
C GLU A 76 1.43 9.26 7.25
N VAL A 77 2.55 8.71 7.73
CA VAL A 77 3.46 7.87 6.94
C VAL A 77 3.40 6.43 7.45
N ARG A 78 3.15 5.48 6.55
CA ARG A 78 3.12 4.04 6.89
C ARG A 78 4.00 3.21 5.98
N LYS A 79 4.50 2.12 6.53
CA LYS A 79 5.24 1.10 5.80
C LYS A 79 4.31 -0.07 5.50
N ASN A 80 4.27 -0.47 4.24
CA ASN A 80 3.45 -1.58 3.76
C ASN A 80 4.32 -2.63 3.07
N ARG A 81 4.03 -3.90 3.35
CA ARG A 81 4.69 -5.01 2.66
C ARG A 81 4.28 -5.01 1.18
N ILE A 82 5.24 -5.32 0.31
CA ILE A 82 4.97 -5.63 -1.11
C ILE A 82 4.28 -6.99 -1.19
N ALA A 83 3.12 -7.04 -1.82
CA ALA A 83 2.37 -8.28 -2.04
C ALA A 83 2.92 -9.06 -3.25
N GLY A 84 2.65 -10.37 -3.32
CA GLY A 84 3.24 -11.24 -4.35
C GLY A 84 2.81 -10.95 -5.79
N ASP A 85 1.74 -10.20 -5.98
CA ASP A 85 1.14 -9.77 -7.24
C ASP A 85 1.32 -8.25 -7.50
N ASP A 86 2.08 -7.55 -6.66
CA ASP A 86 2.44 -6.16 -6.96
C ASP A 86 3.34 -6.11 -8.21
N SER A 87 3.13 -5.09 -9.04
CA SER A 87 3.89 -4.89 -10.26
C SER A 87 5.36 -4.62 -9.95
N VAL A 88 6.22 -5.55 -10.37
CA VAL A 88 7.67 -5.45 -10.19
C VAL A 88 8.23 -4.17 -10.85
N ALA A 89 7.69 -3.80 -12.02
CA ALA A 89 8.12 -2.60 -12.73
C ALA A 89 7.77 -1.31 -11.97
N ASP A 90 6.54 -1.22 -11.45
CA ASP A 90 6.09 -0.04 -10.68
C ASP A 90 6.84 0.06 -9.35
N VAL A 91 7.11 -1.07 -8.68
CA VAL A 91 7.94 -1.11 -7.46
C VAL A 91 9.39 -0.73 -7.77
N ALA A 92 9.95 -1.19 -8.89
CA ALA A 92 11.33 -0.87 -9.29
C ALA A 92 11.50 0.62 -9.61
N ALA A 93 10.45 1.28 -10.10
CA ALA A 93 10.46 2.71 -10.43
C ALA A 93 10.41 3.64 -9.19
N LEU A 94 10.06 3.12 -8.00
CA LEU A 94 10.05 3.91 -6.77
C LEU A 94 11.47 4.23 -6.29
N GLU A 95 11.65 5.44 -5.76
CA GLU A 95 12.88 5.85 -5.09
C GLU A 95 13.16 4.97 -3.86
N THR A 96 14.39 4.50 -3.74
CA THR A 96 14.87 3.82 -2.53
C THR A 96 15.28 4.86 -1.49
N MET A 97 14.47 4.99 -0.44
CA MET A 97 14.70 5.89 0.66
C MET A 97 15.71 5.31 1.66
N HIS A 98 16.63 6.16 2.12
CA HIS A 98 17.58 5.83 3.17
C HIS A 98 17.24 6.68 4.40
N PHE A 99 16.65 6.05 5.42
CA PHE A 99 16.51 6.71 6.72
C PHE A 99 17.85 6.57 7.45
N LEU A 100 18.53 7.70 7.68
CA LEU A 100 19.74 7.79 8.50
C LEU A 100 19.45 7.34 9.95
#